data_AF-A0A256W9D8-F1
#
_entry.id   AF-A0A256W9D8-F1
#
_cell.length_a   1.000
_cell.length_b   1.000
_cell.length_c   1.000
_cell.angle_alpha   90.00
_cell.angle_beta   90.00
_cell.angle_gamma   90.00
#
_symmetry.space_group_name_H-M   'P 1'
#
loop_
_entity.id
_entity.type
_entity.pdbx_description
1 polymer ?
#
loop_
_entity_poly.entity_id
_entity_poly.type
_entity_poly.pdbx_seq_one_letter_code
_entity_poly.pdbx_strand_id
1 'polypeptide(L)'
;MYELRWADAETYATNVIEKYGLGLLSDYAGLFNSESNSESVFEVQYNDQDKNRMAEYVFPTSLGGRYEVSPTEGLINSFAAEDVRLNASFDGFADKPYCKKYHQISSGADRVYVIRLADMYLLRAEARLKQQASADLINADINTIRQRAQLEVINLQDYDALLQEIILQRRLEFSFEGQRWFDLIRNNLAIEILTTVESSDQLLFPIPFSEINTNTAINPEDQNPGY
;
A
#
# COMPACT_ATOMS: atom_id res chain seq x y z
N MET A 1 13.28 -6.86 -1.99
CA MET A 1 12.82 -6.00 -3.10
C MET A 1 13.68 -4.75 -3.26
N TYR A 2 13.79 -3.87 -2.26
CA TYR A 2 14.50 -2.60 -2.39
C TYR A 2 16.01 -2.70 -2.74
N GLU A 3 16.69 -3.74 -2.25
CA GLU A 3 18.10 -4.01 -2.59
C GLU A 3 18.29 -4.81 -3.89
N LEU A 4 17.23 -4.99 -4.69
CA LEU A 4 17.23 -5.79 -5.92
C LEU A 4 17.60 -7.29 -5.74
N ARG A 5 17.54 -7.79 -4.50
CA ARG A 5 17.77 -9.19 -4.14
C ARG A 5 16.49 -10.02 -4.31
N TRP A 6 16.16 -10.35 -5.55
CA TRP A 6 14.87 -10.96 -5.91
C TRP A 6 14.70 -12.39 -5.38
N ALA A 7 15.73 -13.24 -5.50
CA ALA A 7 15.68 -14.61 -4.99
C ALA A 7 15.48 -14.67 -3.46
N ASP A 8 16.15 -13.78 -2.74
CA ASP A 8 15.95 -13.64 -1.29
C ASP A 8 14.54 -13.14 -0.97
N ALA A 9 14.03 -12.17 -1.73
CA ALA A 9 12.67 -11.65 -1.54
C ALA A 9 11.62 -12.75 -1.75
N GLU A 10 11.75 -13.56 -2.80
CA GLU A 10 10.88 -14.74 -3.01
C GLU A 10 10.99 -15.73 -1.86
N THR A 11 12.21 -16.05 -1.41
CA THR A 11 12.45 -17.00 -0.33
C THR A 11 11.81 -16.54 0.98
N TYR A 12 12.02 -15.29 1.37
CA TYR A 12 11.48 -14.76 2.62
C TYR A 12 9.96 -14.58 2.57
N ALA A 13 9.40 -14.09 1.45
CA ALA A 13 7.96 -14.01 1.29
C ALA A 13 7.30 -15.40 1.34
N THR A 14 7.90 -16.40 0.70
CA THR A 14 7.45 -17.81 0.78
C THR A 14 7.47 -18.33 2.21
N ASN A 15 8.53 -18.05 2.96
CA ASN A 15 8.60 -18.45 4.36
C ASN A 15 7.46 -17.82 5.18
N VAL A 16 7.16 -16.52 5.01
CA VAL A 16 6.05 -15.86 5.70
C VAL A 16 4.72 -16.51 5.35
N ILE A 17 4.48 -16.77 4.07
CA ILE A 17 3.25 -17.39 3.57
C ILE A 17 3.03 -18.80 4.13
N GLU A 18 4.09 -19.62 4.19
CA GLU A 18 3.93 -21.06 4.42
C GLU A 18 4.22 -21.50 5.86
N LYS A 19 5.05 -20.77 6.61
CA LYS A 19 5.63 -21.28 7.87
C LYS A 19 5.09 -20.64 9.13
N TYR A 20 4.42 -19.48 9.03
CA TYR A 20 4.01 -18.71 10.21
C TYR A 20 2.53 -18.88 10.59
N GLY A 21 1.79 -19.75 9.89
CA GLY A 21 0.38 -20.04 10.22
C GLY A 21 -0.57 -18.86 9.99
N LEU A 22 -0.17 -17.90 9.15
CA LEU A 22 -0.98 -16.75 8.76
C LEU A 22 -1.97 -17.15 7.65
N GLY A 23 -3.03 -16.37 7.49
CA GLY A 23 -4.04 -16.58 6.46
C GLY A 23 -4.73 -15.28 6.08
N LEU A 24 -4.95 -15.11 4.77
CA LEU A 24 -5.76 -13.99 4.27
C LEU A 24 -7.17 -14.09 4.85
N LEU A 25 -7.72 -12.97 5.28
CA LEU A 25 -9.13 -12.93 5.67
C LEU A 25 -10.00 -13.12 4.43
N SER A 26 -11.02 -13.98 4.54
CA SER A 26 -12.00 -14.19 3.47
C SER A 26 -12.87 -12.96 3.25
N ASP A 27 -13.25 -12.27 4.34
CA ASP A 27 -13.85 -10.95 4.30
C ASP A 27 -12.78 -9.86 4.42
N TYR A 28 -12.53 -9.15 3.31
CA TYR A 28 -11.58 -8.05 3.25
C TYR A 28 -11.94 -6.91 4.22
N ALA A 29 -13.22 -6.63 4.45
CA ALA A 29 -13.64 -5.57 5.37
C ALA A 29 -13.26 -5.89 6.82
N GLY A 30 -13.14 -7.19 7.16
CA GLY A 30 -12.68 -7.65 8.47
C GLY A 30 -11.31 -7.10 8.88
N LEU A 31 -10.43 -6.80 7.91
CA LEU A 31 -9.12 -6.21 8.17
C LEU A 31 -9.20 -4.92 8.99
N PHE A 32 -10.24 -4.13 8.77
CA PHE A 32 -10.38 -2.80 9.37
C PHE A 32 -11.34 -2.78 10.56
N ASN A 33 -12.07 -3.88 10.81
CA ASN A 33 -13.15 -3.93 11.79
C ASN A 33 -12.91 -4.88 12.98
N SER A 34 -12.03 -5.88 12.86
CA SER A 34 -11.81 -6.90 13.92
C SER A 34 -10.38 -6.88 14.44
N GLU A 35 -10.15 -6.87 15.76
CA GLU A 35 -8.80 -6.88 16.34
C GLU A 35 -8.00 -8.16 16.01
N SER A 36 -6.66 -8.02 15.89
CA SER A 36 -5.67 -9.10 15.73
C SER A 36 -6.12 -10.30 14.90
N ASN A 37 -6.09 -10.15 13.58
CA ASN A 37 -6.50 -11.20 12.64
C ASN A 37 -5.32 -12.00 12.09
N SER A 38 -5.64 -13.11 11.41
CA SER A 38 -4.67 -14.03 10.81
C SER A 38 -3.86 -13.45 9.65
N GLU A 39 -4.20 -12.27 9.12
CA GLU A 39 -3.50 -11.63 8.01
C GLU A 39 -2.39 -10.69 8.50
N SER A 40 -2.46 -10.23 9.75
CA SER A 40 -1.52 -9.27 10.31
C SER A 40 -0.14 -9.90 10.53
N VAL A 41 0.90 -9.31 9.93
CA VAL A 41 2.30 -9.69 10.18
C VAL A 41 2.91 -8.70 11.17
N PHE A 42 2.71 -7.41 10.93
CA PHE A 42 3.11 -6.33 11.81
C PHE A 42 2.13 -5.16 11.70
N GLU A 43 1.56 -4.76 12.84
CA GLU A 43 0.66 -3.62 12.96
C GLU A 43 1.01 -2.78 14.20
N VAL A 44 0.75 -1.48 14.10
CA VAL A 44 0.83 -0.55 15.24
C VAL A 44 -0.57 -0.42 15.85
N GLN A 45 -0.67 -0.75 17.13
CA GLN A 45 -1.91 -0.68 17.90
C GLN A 45 -2.10 0.71 18.49
N TYR A 46 -3.35 1.15 18.54
CA TYR A 46 -3.77 2.40 19.17
C TYR A 46 -4.99 2.14 20.06
N ASN A 47 -5.21 3.02 21.03
CA ASN A 47 -6.39 2.97 21.90
C ASN A 47 -6.83 4.40 22.25
N ASP A 48 -7.84 4.54 23.11
CA ASP A 48 -8.38 5.85 23.48
C ASP A 48 -7.44 6.71 24.34
N GLN A 49 -6.36 6.15 24.87
CA GLN A 49 -5.30 6.86 25.61
C GLN A 49 -4.10 7.20 24.73
N ASP A 50 -3.78 6.35 23.76
CA ASP A 50 -2.72 6.53 22.76
C ASP A 50 -3.32 6.46 21.35
N LYS A 51 -3.81 7.62 20.90
CA LYS A 51 -4.62 7.76 19.68
C LYS A 51 -3.76 8.03 18.47
N ASN A 52 -4.07 7.42 17.33
CA ASN A 52 -3.70 8.00 16.04
C ASN A 52 -4.77 8.99 15.55
N ARG A 53 -4.46 9.66 14.44
CA ARG A 53 -5.30 10.71 13.85
C ARG A 53 -5.70 10.39 12.40
N MET A 54 -5.56 9.14 11.97
CA MET A 54 -5.78 8.74 10.57
C MET A 54 -7.20 9.04 10.12
N ALA A 55 -8.21 8.66 10.92
CA ALA A 55 -9.61 8.96 10.64
C ALA A 55 -9.87 10.48 10.58
N GLU A 56 -9.24 11.26 11.45
CA GLU A 56 -9.35 12.73 11.46
C GLU A 56 -8.83 13.35 10.15
N TYR A 57 -7.70 12.86 9.62
CA TYR A 57 -7.13 13.40 8.38
C TYR A 57 -7.97 13.09 7.13
N VAL A 58 -8.60 11.91 7.07
CA VAL A 58 -9.29 11.44 5.84
C VAL A 58 -10.78 11.76 5.82
N PHE A 59 -11.47 11.87 6.97
CA PHE A 59 -12.92 12.09 6.98
C PHE A 59 -13.30 13.52 6.57
N PRO A 60 -14.45 13.72 5.91
CA PRO A 60 -15.04 15.04 5.67
C PRO A 60 -15.24 15.83 6.96
N THR A 61 -15.12 17.15 6.87
CA THR A 61 -15.35 18.05 8.02
C THR A 61 -16.76 17.95 8.60
N SER A 62 -17.76 17.67 7.76
CA SER A 62 -19.14 17.42 8.17
C SER A 62 -19.33 16.14 8.98
N LEU A 63 -18.36 15.22 8.94
CA LEU A 63 -18.33 13.99 9.72
C LEU A 63 -17.29 14.05 10.86
N GLY A 64 -16.76 15.24 11.17
CA GLY A 64 -15.81 15.44 12.27
C GLY A 64 -14.33 15.23 11.90
N GLY A 65 -14.00 15.04 10.63
CA GLY A 65 -12.62 15.01 10.15
C GLY A 65 -12.13 16.36 9.62
N ARG A 66 -11.05 16.35 8.85
CA ARG A 66 -10.40 17.52 8.25
C ARG A 66 -10.31 17.48 6.73
N TYR A 67 -10.52 16.30 6.14
CA TYR A 67 -10.47 16.08 4.69
C TYR A 67 -9.13 16.57 4.07
N GLU A 68 -8.03 16.40 4.80
CA GLU A 68 -6.68 16.76 4.36
C GLU A 68 -6.16 15.77 3.29
N VAL A 69 -6.63 14.52 3.34
CA VAL A 69 -6.29 13.47 2.38
C VAL A 69 -7.57 12.87 1.82
N SER A 70 -7.71 12.85 0.50
CA SER A 70 -8.88 12.27 -0.18
C SER A 70 -8.44 11.35 -1.33
N PRO A 71 -9.24 10.31 -1.66
CA PRO A 71 -8.97 9.47 -2.82
C PRO A 71 -9.14 10.28 -4.11
N THR A 72 -8.24 10.08 -5.07
CA THR A 72 -8.44 10.64 -6.40
C THR A 72 -9.53 9.86 -7.14
N GLU A 73 -10.24 10.54 -8.04
CA GLU A 73 -11.20 9.87 -8.93
C GLU A 73 -10.56 8.71 -9.70
N GLY A 74 -9.33 8.89 -10.19
CA GLY A 74 -8.58 7.84 -10.88
C GLY A 74 -8.20 6.64 -9.99
N LEU A 75 -8.18 6.77 -8.66
CA LEU A 75 -8.06 5.61 -7.76
C LEU A 75 -9.41 4.87 -7.67
N ILE A 76 -10.50 5.60 -7.44
CA ILE A 76 -11.84 5.01 -7.32
C ILE A 76 -12.22 4.29 -8.62
N ASN A 77 -12.00 4.92 -9.77
CA ASN A 77 -12.30 4.36 -11.09
C ASN A 77 -11.36 3.20 -11.50
N SER A 78 -10.33 2.89 -10.71
CA SER A 78 -9.45 1.74 -10.97
C SER A 78 -9.96 0.42 -10.38
N PHE A 79 -10.98 0.47 -9.52
CA PHE A 79 -11.67 -0.72 -9.02
C PHE A 79 -12.71 -1.19 -10.04
N ALA A 80 -12.81 -2.50 -10.23
CA ALA A 80 -13.97 -3.08 -10.89
C ALA A 80 -15.21 -2.91 -9.98
N ALA A 81 -16.41 -2.91 -10.56
CA ALA A 81 -17.64 -2.65 -9.80
C ALA A 81 -17.92 -3.76 -8.76
N GLU A 82 -17.51 -4.98 -9.06
CA GLU A 82 -17.61 -6.17 -8.22
C GLU A 82 -16.49 -6.30 -7.19
N ASP A 83 -15.45 -5.46 -7.26
CA ASP A 83 -14.31 -5.54 -6.34
C ASP A 83 -14.73 -5.17 -4.91
N VAL A 84 -14.75 -6.15 -4.01
CA VAL A 84 -15.19 -5.95 -2.62
C VAL A 84 -14.35 -4.91 -1.87
N ARG A 85 -13.11 -4.65 -2.31
CA ARG A 85 -12.23 -3.67 -1.69
C ARG A 85 -12.71 -2.24 -1.89
N LEU A 86 -13.46 -1.95 -2.95
CA LEU A 86 -13.99 -0.60 -3.23
C LEU A 86 -14.85 -0.12 -2.06
N ASN A 87 -15.91 -0.87 -1.74
CA ASN A 87 -16.85 -0.52 -0.68
C ASN A 87 -16.27 -0.71 0.72
N ALA A 88 -15.23 -1.54 0.89
CA ALA A 88 -14.51 -1.66 2.16
C ALA A 88 -13.53 -0.49 2.40
N SER A 89 -12.96 0.07 1.33
CA SER A 89 -11.94 1.12 1.42
C SER A 89 -12.52 2.52 1.44
N PHE A 90 -13.64 2.76 0.74
CA PHE A 90 -14.17 4.10 0.50
C PHE A 90 -15.66 4.22 0.81
N ASP A 91 -16.06 5.44 1.15
CA ASP A 91 -17.45 5.88 1.25
C ASP A 91 -17.58 7.30 0.67
N GLY A 92 -18.81 7.83 0.61
CA GLY A 92 -19.09 9.17 0.09
C GLY A 92 -20.03 9.98 0.98
N PHE A 93 -19.74 11.26 1.17
CA PHE A 93 -20.64 12.20 1.84
C PHE A 93 -20.67 13.55 1.14
N ALA A 94 -21.85 13.98 0.68
CA ALA A 94 -22.04 15.26 -0.03
C ALA A 94 -20.99 15.49 -1.15
N ASP A 95 -20.91 14.53 -2.08
CA ASP A 95 -19.99 14.50 -3.22
C ASP A 95 -18.49 14.45 -2.86
N LYS A 96 -18.15 14.16 -1.59
CA LYS A 96 -16.78 13.95 -1.12
C LYS A 96 -16.51 12.47 -0.86
N PRO A 97 -15.77 11.77 -1.72
CA PRO A 97 -15.31 10.43 -1.40
C PRO A 97 -14.22 10.50 -0.33
N TYR A 98 -14.20 9.54 0.60
CA TYR A 98 -13.19 9.47 1.65
C TYR A 98 -12.80 8.03 1.97
N CYS A 99 -11.61 7.84 2.54
CA CYS A 99 -11.17 6.53 3.00
C CYS A 99 -11.85 6.18 4.33
N LYS A 100 -12.42 4.98 4.42
CA LYS A 100 -13.09 4.47 5.63
C LYS A 100 -12.35 3.30 6.31
N LYS A 101 -11.16 2.94 5.81
CA LYS A 101 -10.28 1.96 6.47
C LYS A 101 -9.87 2.39 7.88
N TYR A 102 -9.86 3.70 8.14
CA TYR A 102 -9.72 4.29 9.47
C TYR A 102 -11.01 5.07 9.75
N HIS A 103 -11.82 4.66 10.71
CA HIS A 103 -13.16 5.22 10.94
C HIS A 103 -13.42 5.65 12.40
N GLN A 104 -12.48 5.39 13.30
CA GLN A 104 -12.60 5.69 14.72
C GLN A 104 -12.11 7.12 15.04
N ILE A 105 -12.85 8.14 14.62
CA ILE A 105 -12.50 9.56 14.86
C ILE A 105 -12.36 9.86 16.37
N SER A 106 -13.29 9.38 17.19
CA SER A 106 -13.34 9.76 18.61
C SER A 106 -12.32 9.02 19.47
N SER A 107 -12.19 7.71 19.29
CA SER A 107 -11.23 6.89 20.04
C SER A 107 -9.83 6.96 19.44
N GLY A 108 -9.67 7.18 18.12
CA GLY A 108 -8.38 7.14 17.44
C GLY A 108 -7.70 5.76 17.55
N ALA A 109 -8.49 4.71 17.74
CA ALA A 109 -8.02 3.36 18.02
C ALA A 109 -7.91 2.46 16.77
N ASP A 110 -8.02 3.03 15.56
CA ASP A 110 -7.79 2.27 14.34
C ASP A 110 -6.32 1.85 14.26
N ARG A 111 -6.04 0.56 14.15
CA ARG A 111 -4.65 0.12 13.97
C ARG A 111 -4.11 0.54 12.61
N VAL A 112 -2.79 0.59 12.49
CA VAL A 112 -2.11 0.83 11.22
C VAL A 112 -1.31 -0.41 10.85
N TYR A 113 -1.68 -1.05 9.74
CA TYR A 113 -0.88 -2.13 9.18
C TYR A 113 0.43 -1.58 8.64
N VAL A 114 1.54 -2.19 9.07
CA VAL A 114 2.86 -1.93 8.49
C VAL A 114 3.18 -3.02 7.48
N ILE A 115 2.92 -4.28 7.83
CA ILE A 115 3.08 -5.45 6.96
C ILE A 115 1.89 -6.40 7.20
N ARG A 116 1.32 -6.92 6.11
CA ARG A 116 0.28 -7.95 6.16
C ARG A 116 0.47 -8.96 5.04
N LEU A 117 -0.16 -10.12 5.18
CA LEU A 117 0.15 -11.28 4.35
C LEU A 117 -0.07 -11.03 2.85
N ALA A 118 -1.05 -10.21 2.46
CA ALA A 118 -1.25 -9.84 1.06
C ALA A 118 -0.01 -9.19 0.42
N ASP A 119 0.79 -8.48 1.21
CA ASP A 119 2.04 -7.87 0.73
C ASP A 119 3.05 -8.96 0.36
N MET A 120 3.10 -10.06 1.12
CA MET A 120 4.00 -11.18 0.81
C MET A 120 3.65 -11.85 -0.51
N TYR A 121 2.37 -12.06 -0.80
CA TYR A 121 1.94 -12.62 -2.09
C TYR A 121 2.35 -11.70 -3.25
N LEU A 122 2.05 -10.40 -3.16
CA LEU A 122 2.33 -9.46 -4.25
C LEU A 122 3.83 -9.15 -4.41
N LEU A 123 4.60 -9.09 -3.32
CA LEU A 123 6.05 -8.98 -3.38
C LEU A 123 6.70 -10.25 -3.95
N ARG A 124 6.15 -11.43 -3.63
CA ARG A 124 6.63 -12.70 -4.21
C ARG A 124 6.31 -12.79 -5.71
N ALA A 125 5.12 -12.40 -6.12
CA ALA A 125 4.74 -12.31 -7.53
C ALA A 125 5.74 -11.43 -8.31
N GLU A 126 6.05 -10.26 -7.74
CA GLU A 126 6.99 -9.32 -8.36
C GLU A 126 8.43 -9.86 -8.37
N ALA A 127 8.89 -10.45 -7.27
CA ALA A 127 10.21 -11.07 -7.21
C ALA A 127 10.35 -12.18 -8.27
N ARG A 128 9.32 -13.00 -8.46
CA ARG A 128 9.26 -14.04 -9.50
C ARG A 128 9.29 -13.44 -10.90
N LEU A 129 8.56 -12.36 -11.13
CA LEU A 129 8.58 -11.61 -12.38
C LEU A 129 9.98 -11.07 -12.70
N LYS A 130 10.65 -10.41 -11.73
CA LYS A 130 12.02 -9.88 -11.93
C LYS A 130 13.06 -10.98 -12.16
N GLN A 131 12.79 -12.20 -11.71
CA GLN A 131 13.62 -13.39 -11.93
C GLN A 131 13.29 -14.13 -13.23
N GLN A 132 12.29 -13.70 -14.00
CA GLN A 132 11.82 -14.42 -15.19
C GLN A 132 11.34 -15.85 -14.88
N ALA A 133 10.73 -16.04 -13.70
CA ALA A 133 10.08 -17.31 -13.32
C ALA A 133 8.78 -17.53 -14.10
N SER A 134 8.28 -18.76 -14.18
CA SER A 134 7.12 -19.06 -15.04
C SER A 134 5.91 -18.16 -14.75
N ALA A 135 5.21 -17.76 -15.81
CA ALA A 135 4.01 -16.94 -15.72
C ALA A 135 2.95 -17.57 -14.79
N ASP A 136 2.84 -18.90 -14.78
CA ASP A 136 1.91 -19.63 -13.91
C ASP A 136 2.16 -19.35 -12.41
N LEU A 137 3.42 -19.28 -11.98
CA LEU A 137 3.77 -18.98 -10.58
C LEU A 137 3.43 -17.54 -10.20
N ILE A 138 3.63 -16.60 -11.13
CA ILE A 138 3.32 -15.19 -10.94
C ILE A 138 1.80 -14.99 -10.88
N ASN A 139 1.06 -15.59 -11.84
CA ASN A 139 -0.40 -15.56 -11.86
C ASN A 139 -0.99 -16.21 -10.60
N ALA A 140 -0.40 -17.28 -10.06
CA ALA A 140 -0.91 -17.92 -8.84
C ALA A 140 -0.93 -16.96 -7.63
N ASP A 141 0.13 -16.18 -7.43
CA ASP A 141 0.19 -15.18 -6.36
C ASP A 141 -0.80 -14.03 -6.59
N ILE A 142 -0.89 -13.51 -7.83
CA ILE A 142 -1.86 -12.47 -8.20
C ILE A 142 -3.30 -12.96 -8.01
N ASN A 143 -3.60 -14.17 -8.49
CA ASN A 143 -4.93 -14.76 -8.42
C ASN A 143 -5.38 -15.02 -6.98
N THR A 144 -4.46 -15.30 -6.06
CA THR A 144 -4.80 -15.40 -4.63
C THR A 144 -5.43 -14.09 -4.12
N ILE A 145 -4.88 -12.95 -4.52
CA ILE A 145 -5.40 -11.62 -4.14
C ILE A 145 -6.68 -11.28 -4.90
N ARG A 146 -6.72 -11.56 -6.21
CA ARG A 146 -7.90 -11.33 -7.06
C ARG A 146 -9.11 -12.12 -6.58
N GLN A 147 -8.94 -13.41 -6.27
CA GLN A 147 -10.02 -14.28 -5.79
C GLN A 147 -10.60 -13.78 -4.46
N ARG A 148 -9.76 -13.36 -3.51
CA ARG A 148 -10.24 -12.75 -2.26
C ARG A 148 -10.96 -11.42 -2.53
N ALA A 149 -10.54 -10.67 -3.54
CA ALA A 149 -11.24 -9.47 -4.01
C ALA A 149 -12.50 -9.75 -4.85
N GLN A 150 -12.91 -11.02 -5.01
CA GLN A 150 -14.03 -11.47 -5.85
C GLN A 150 -13.88 -11.12 -7.34
N LEU A 151 -12.64 -10.98 -7.79
CA LEU A 151 -12.31 -10.78 -9.20
C LEU A 151 -12.05 -12.11 -9.90
N GLU A 152 -12.37 -12.16 -11.20
CA GLU A 152 -12.04 -13.29 -12.05
C GLU A 152 -10.55 -13.60 -12.05
N VAL A 153 -10.20 -14.88 -12.12
CA VAL A 153 -8.81 -15.31 -12.26
C VAL A 153 -8.28 -14.93 -13.63
N ILE A 154 -6.98 -14.64 -13.69
CA ILE A 154 -6.27 -14.31 -14.92
C ILE A 154 -5.23 -15.39 -15.22
N ASN A 155 -4.82 -15.43 -16.49
CA ASN A 155 -3.71 -16.26 -16.96
C ASN A 155 -2.89 -15.48 -17.98
N LEU A 156 -2.19 -14.45 -17.52
CA LEU A 156 -1.37 -13.58 -18.36
C LEU A 156 -0.05 -14.27 -18.69
N GLN A 157 0.36 -14.19 -19.95
CA GLN A 157 1.64 -14.73 -20.42
C GLN A 157 2.67 -13.63 -20.72
N ASP A 158 2.18 -12.41 -20.95
CA ASP A 158 3.01 -11.23 -21.20
C ASP A 158 3.52 -10.65 -19.88
N TYR A 159 4.83 -10.41 -19.80
CA TYR A 159 5.48 -9.96 -18.56
C TYR A 159 5.19 -8.50 -18.23
N ASP A 160 4.98 -7.66 -19.23
CA ASP A 160 4.61 -6.27 -18.99
C ASP A 160 3.17 -6.20 -18.45
N ALA A 161 2.26 -7.01 -19.00
CA ALA A 161 0.90 -7.17 -18.48
C ALA A 161 0.89 -7.73 -17.05
N LEU A 162 1.74 -8.71 -16.74
CA LEU A 162 1.90 -9.22 -15.37
C LEU A 162 2.40 -8.14 -14.41
N LEU A 163 3.38 -7.32 -14.83
CA LEU A 163 3.90 -6.23 -14.00
C LEU A 163 2.83 -5.17 -13.75
N GLN A 164 2.09 -4.76 -14.79
CA GLN A 164 0.98 -3.82 -14.67
C GLN A 164 -0.10 -4.33 -13.72
N GLU A 165 -0.45 -5.61 -13.80
CA GLU A 165 -1.42 -6.23 -12.92
C GLU A 165 -0.93 -6.29 -11.47
N ILE A 166 0.35 -6.63 -11.21
CA ILE A 166 0.93 -6.60 -9.86
C ILE A 166 0.83 -5.19 -9.28
N ILE A 167 1.22 -4.17 -10.05
CA ILE A 167 1.18 -2.77 -9.62
C ILE A 167 -0.26 -2.32 -9.35
N LEU A 168 -1.22 -2.74 -10.20
CA LEU A 168 -2.63 -2.45 -10.00
C LEU A 168 -3.13 -3.11 -8.72
N GLN A 169 -2.93 -4.43 -8.55
CA GLN A 169 -3.38 -5.13 -7.36
C GLN A 169 -2.78 -4.52 -6.09
N ARG A 170 -1.49 -4.16 -6.07
CA ARG A 170 -0.89 -3.43 -4.92
C ARG A 170 -1.57 -2.09 -4.65
N ARG A 171 -1.89 -1.32 -5.69
CA ARG A 171 -2.57 -0.02 -5.55
C ARG A 171 -3.97 -0.17 -4.94
N LEU A 172 -4.74 -1.13 -5.41
CA LEU A 172 -6.10 -1.39 -4.93
C LEU A 172 -6.07 -1.94 -3.50
N GLU A 173 -5.17 -2.89 -3.27
CA GLU A 173 -5.00 -3.60 -2.02
C GLU A 173 -4.60 -2.69 -0.86
N PHE A 174 -3.58 -1.85 -1.07
CA PHE A 174 -2.92 -1.04 -0.04
C PHE A 174 -3.25 0.45 -0.12
N SER A 175 -4.40 0.79 -0.71
CA SER A 175 -4.89 2.16 -0.72
C SER A 175 -4.96 2.71 0.72
N PHE A 176 -4.37 3.89 0.95
CA PHE A 176 -4.26 4.53 2.27
C PHE A 176 -3.41 3.78 3.32
N GLU A 177 -2.54 2.84 2.90
CA GLU A 177 -1.63 2.10 3.79
C GLU A 177 -0.15 2.45 3.54
N GLY A 178 0.13 3.59 2.90
CA GLY A 178 1.50 4.13 2.75
C GLY A 178 2.39 3.44 1.70
N GLN A 179 1.88 2.47 0.92
CA GLN A 179 2.70 1.67 0.00
C GLN A 179 2.94 2.32 -1.37
N ARG A 180 1.97 3.07 -1.90
CA ARG A 180 1.95 3.50 -3.31
C ARG A 180 3.18 4.30 -3.74
N TRP A 181 3.66 5.21 -2.90
CA TRP A 181 4.83 6.03 -3.20
C TRP A 181 6.07 5.16 -3.42
N PHE A 182 6.35 4.28 -2.48
CA PHE A 182 7.51 3.39 -2.56
C PHE A 182 7.41 2.38 -3.70
N ASP A 183 6.20 1.89 -3.99
CA ASP A 183 5.94 1.02 -5.13
C ASP A 183 6.25 1.65 -6.48
N LEU A 184 5.93 2.95 -6.62
CA LEU A 184 6.21 3.70 -7.82
C LEU A 184 7.70 4.02 -7.97
N ILE A 185 8.37 4.45 -6.90
CA ILE A 185 9.80 4.75 -6.93
C ILE A 185 10.60 3.50 -7.33
N ARG A 186 10.38 2.38 -6.65
CA ARG A 186 11.17 1.16 -6.86
C ARG A 186 10.95 0.51 -8.23
N ASN A 187 9.88 0.88 -8.93
CA ASN A 187 9.62 0.46 -10.31
C ASN A 187 9.94 1.54 -11.35
N ASN A 188 10.51 2.68 -10.95
CA ASN A 188 10.79 3.85 -11.81
C ASN A 188 9.54 4.43 -12.50
N LEU A 189 8.38 4.35 -11.85
CA LEU A 189 7.09 4.78 -12.38
C LEU A 189 6.58 6.09 -11.76
N ALA A 190 7.28 6.64 -10.76
CA ALA A 190 6.80 7.83 -10.04
C ALA A 190 6.63 9.04 -10.98
N ILE A 191 7.63 9.34 -11.81
CA ILE A 191 7.60 10.46 -12.77
C ILE A 191 6.55 10.21 -13.87
N GLU A 192 6.41 8.97 -14.33
CA GLU A 192 5.45 8.61 -15.38
C GLU A 192 3.99 8.73 -14.91
N ILE A 193 3.70 8.34 -13.67
CA ILE A 193 2.34 8.18 -13.16
C ILE A 193 1.87 9.39 -12.34
N LEU A 194 2.76 10.08 -11.63
CA LEU A 194 2.40 11.19 -10.74
C LEU A 194 2.69 12.52 -11.41
N THR A 195 1.64 13.24 -11.80
CA THR A 195 1.74 14.54 -12.47
C THR A 195 2.41 15.63 -11.62
N THR A 196 2.54 15.43 -10.31
CA THR A 196 3.21 16.35 -9.38
C THR A 196 4.70 16.05 -9.21
N VAL A 197 5.20 14.98 -9.81
CA VAL A 197 6.62 14.59 -9.77
C VAL A 197 7.21 14.88 -11.14
N GLU A 198 7.89 16.01 -11.24
CA GLU A 198 8.41 16.58 -12.49
C GLU A 198 9.87 16.19 -12.76
N SER A 199 10.63 15.81 -11.70
CA SER A 199 12.02 15.39 -11.84
C SER A 199 12.42 14.30 -10.81
N SER A 200 13.61 13.73 -11.00
CA SER A 200 14.21 12.77 -10.06
C SER A 200 14.50 13.36 -8.67
N ASP A 201 14.61 14.68 -8.57
CA ASP A 201 14.95 15.38 -7.33
C ASP A 201 13.81 15.27 -6.30
N GLN A 202 12.57 15.12 -6.78
CA GLN A 202 11.38 14.95 -5.94
C GLN A 202 11.17 13.51 -5.45
N LEU A 203 12.05 12.57 -5.82
CA LEU A 203 11.96 11.17 -5.36
C LEU A 203 12.49 10.99 -3.92
N LEU A 204 13.26 11.95 -3.42
CA LEU A 204 13.80 11.97 -2.07
C LEU A 204 13.29 13.20 -1.31
N PHE A 205 12.95 13.01 -0.03
CA PHE A 205 12.68 14.12 0.86
C PHE A 205 13.97 14.87 1.19
N PRO A 206 13.93 16.20 1.39
CA PRO A 206 15.11 16.94 1.80
C PRO A 206 15.58 16.49 3.19
N ILE A 207 16.88 16.50 3.40
CA ILE A 207 17.45 16.43 4.75
C ILE A 207 16.89 17.63 5.53
N PRO A 208 16.30 17.44 6.72
CA PRO A 208 15.73 18.54 7.48
C PRO A 208 16.76 19.65 7.71
N PHE A 209 16.36 20.90 7.44
CA PHE A 209 17.27 22.05 7.58
C PHE A 209 17.84 22.20 9.01
N SER A 210 17.09 21.79 10.03
CA SER A 210 17.59 21.74 11.40
C SER A 210 18.79 20.82 11.55
N GLU A 211 18.76 19.63 10.93
CA GLU A 211 19.86 18.66 10.99
C GLU A 211 21.14 19.21 10.35
N ILE A 212 21.01 19.86 9.18
CA ILE A 212 22.13 20.50 8.49
C ILE A 212 22.78 21.59 9.36
N ASN A 213 21.99 22.33 10.14
CA ASN A 213 22.52 23.42 10.98
C ASN A 213 23.17 22.92 12.28
N THR A 214 22.71 21.81 12.84
CA THR A 214 23.15 21.36 14.16
C THR A 214 24.19 20.24 14.12
N ASN A 215 24.26 19.49 13.03
CA ASN A 215 25.18 18.37 12.89
C ASN A 215 26.50 18.82 12.25
N THR A 216 27.62 18.63 12.93
CA THR A 216 28.94 19.00 12.38
C THR A 216 29.46 18.05 11.29
N ALA A 217 28.81 16.91 11.07
CA ALA A 217 29.19 15.90 10.09
C ALA A 217 28.39 15.96 8.78
N ILE A 218 27.34 16.79 8.72
CA ILE A 218 26.49 16.99 7.54
C ILE A 218 26.43 18.49 7.28
N ASN A 219 26.53 18.90 6.02
CA ASN A 219 26.52 20.30 5.63
C ASN A 219 25.60 20.51 4.40
N PRO A 220 25.37 21.76 3.95
CA PRO A 220 24.48 22.02 2.82
C PRO A 220 24.86 21.30 1.52
N GLU A 221 26.13 20.95 1.30
CA GLU A 221 26.58 20.19 0.12
C GLU A 221 26.16 18.71 0.16
N ASP A 222 25.83 18.18 1.34
CA ASP A 222 25.34 16.81 1.52
C ASP A 222 23.82 16.69 1.28
N GLN A 223 23.15 17.80 0.93
CA GLN A 223 21.71 17.82 0.66
C GLN A 223 21.35 16.99 -0.59
N ASN A 224 20.14 16.43 -0.59
CA ASN A 224 19.59 15.78 -1.77
C ASN A 224 19.49 16.79 -2.93
N PRO A 225 19.81 16.38 -4.17
CA PRO A 225 19.70 17.26 -5.33
C PRO A 225 18.33 17.96 -5.41
N GLY A 226 18.33 19.24 -5.79
CA GLY A 226 17.11 20.04 -5.96
C GLY A 226 16.63 20.84 -4.74
N TYR A 227 17.35 20.79 -3.61
CA TYR A 227 17.02 21.53 -2.37
C TYR A 227 18.16 22.42 -1.86
#